data_AF-A0A972ZQT0-F1
#
_entry.id   AF-A0A972ZQT0-F1
#
_cell.length_a   1.000
_cell.length_b   1.000
_cell.length_c   1.000
_cell.angle_alpha   90.00
_cell.angle_beta   90.00
_cell.angle_gamma   90.00
#
_symmetry.space_group_name_H-M   'P 1'
#
loop_
_entity.id
_entity.type
_entity.pdbx_description
1 polymer ?
#
loop_
_entity_poly.entity_id
_entity_poly.type
_entity_poly.pdbx_seq_one_letter_code
_entity_poly.pdbx_strand_id
1 'polypeptide(L)'
;MKINLEKYLKEKRLLLDVEQPDENSVWEGIKAGMVEERKIIPNWFWKVAAVFLLGVLTTYIVMNETGIGSQKVITLSDVSEELGKQEAEFKMVAEKKWEEVKPLISKNKGDFQFLLNELDELETIQKIYQQDLNEIGANEYIIRALLDYYEKKIKILDRLLLETQKQNNHEEQITL
;
A
#
# COMPACT_ATOMS: atom_id res chain seq x y z
N MET A 1 -1.02 83.99 45.07
CA MET A 1 -0.74 83.66 46.48
C MET A 1 -0.43 82.17 46.56
N LYS A 2 0.85 81.76 46.54
CA LYS A 2 1.21 80.33 46.63
C LYS A 2 1.35 79.96 48.10
N ILE A 3 0.41 79.17 48.60
CA ILE A 3 0.46 78.51 49.91
C ILE A 3 1.75 77.68 49.94
N ASN A 4 2.55 77.81 51.01
CA ASN A 4 3.79 77.05 51.20
C ASN A 4 3.48 75.59 51.54
N LEU A 5 3.04 74.88 50.52
CA LEU A 5 2.67 73.47 50.50
C LEU A 5 3.83 72.59 51.01
N GLU A 6 5.07 73.04 50.82
CA GLU A 6 6.28 72.39 51.33
C GLU A 6 6.26 72.22 52.85
N LYS A 7 5.83 73.26 53.59
CA LYS A 7 5.80 73.21 55.05
C LYS A 7 4.74 72.23 55.54
N TYR A 8 3.57 72.24 54.90
CA TYR A 8 2.46 71.32 55.20
C TYR A 8 2.85 69.86 54.95
N LEU A 9 3.51 69.56 53.83
CA LEU A 9 3.97 68.20 53.52
C LEU A 9 5.06 67.71 54.48
N LYS A 10 6.01 68.57 54.86
CA LYS A 10 7.07 68.21 55.82
C LYS A 10 6.51 67.84 57.18
N GLU A 11 5.52 68.58 57.67
CA GLU A 11 4.92 68.33 58.99
C GLU A 11 4.04 67.07 59.02
N LYS A 12 3.36 66.75 57.91
CA LYS A 12 2.46 65.59 57.82
C LYS A 12 3.11 64.34 57.23
N ARG A 13 4.40 64.37 56.90
CA ARG A 13 5.13 63.26 56.25
C ARG A 13 4.93 61.91 56.95
N LEU A 14 5.08 61.88 58.28
CA LEU A 14 4.93 60.65 59.07
C LEU A 14 3.48 60.10 59.09
N LEU A 15 2.47 60.93 58.81
CA LEU A 15 1.07 60.51 58.68
C LEU A 15 0.71 60.08 57.25
N LEU A 16 1.55 60.41 56.27
CA LEU A 16 1.35 60.05 54.87
C LEU A 16 2.08 58.74 54.51
N ASP A 17 2.97 58.27 55.38
CA ASP A 17 3.80 57.08 55.18
C ASP A 17 3.23 55.87 55.95
N VAL A 18 1.91 55.63 55.81
CA VAL A 18 1.16 54.64 56.60
C VAL A 18 0.89 53.35 55.82
N GLU A 19 1.01 53.36 54.49
CA GLU A 19 0.70 52.20 53.65
C GLU A 19 1.92 51.77 52.86
N GLN A 20 2.47 50.60 53.18
CA GLN A 20 3.33 49.87 52.24
C GLN A 20 2.42 49.23 51.19
N PRO A 21 2.65 49.47 49.89
CA PRO A 21 1.83 48.86 48.85
C PRO A 21 1.96 47.33 48.94
N ASP A 22 0.83 46.62 48.81
CA ASP A 22 0.83 45.17 48.70
C ASP A 22 1.51 44.78 47.38
N GLU A 23 2.76 44.32 47.48
CA GLU A 23 3.58 43.95 46.33
C GLU A 23 2.89 42.91 45.46
N ASN A 24 2.12 41.99 46.06
CA ASN A 24 1.44 40.94 45.31
C ASN A 24 0.40 41.51 44.34
N SER A 25 -0.43 42.44 44.81
CA SER A 25 -1.44 43.12 43.99
C SER A 25 -0.80 43.90 42.82
N VAL A 26 0.37 44.51 43.04
CA VAL A 26 1.11 45.24 41.98
C VAL A 26 1.66 44.27 40.93
N TRP A 27 2.27 43.16 41.36
CA TRP A 27 2.84 42.17 40.46
C TRP A 27 1.78 41.40 39.66
N GLU A 28 0.60 41.16 40.23
CA GLU A 28 -0.51 40.53 39.52
C GLU A 28 -1.07 41.43 38.41
N GLY A 29 -1.21 42.74 38.66
CA GLY A 29 -1.62 43.70 37.63
C GLY A 29 -0.63 43.77 36.46
N ILE A 30 0.67 43.68 36.76
CA ILE A 30 1.73 43.66 35.72
C ILE A 30 1.66 42.38 34.89
N LYS A 31 1.43 41.21 35.51
CA LYS A 31 1.27 39.94 34.78
C LYS A 31 0.04 39.95 33.88
N ALA A 32 -1.07 40.51 34.35
CA ALA A 32 -2.31 40.61 33.57
C ALA A 32 -2.17 41.51 32.32
N GLY A 33 -1.19 42.43 32.30
CA GLY A 33 -0.89 43.29 31.15
C GLY A 33 0.07 42.67 30.11
N MET A 34 0.67 41.51 30.41
CA MET A 34 1.53 40.81 29.45
C MET A 34 0.67 40.02 28.47
N VAL A 35 0.47 40.59 27.28
CA VAL A 35 -0.24 40.02 26.13
C VAL A 35 0.22 38.57 25.89
N GLU A 36 -0.73 37.63 25.88
CA GLU A 36 -0.50 36.23 25.53
C GLU A 36 0.28 36.13 24.21
N GLU A 37 1.38 35.38 24.22
CA GLU A 37 2.16 35.10 23.01
C GLU A 37 1.27 34.42 21.97
N ARG A 38 0.86 35.18 20.95
CA ARG A 38 0.20 34.61 19.77
C ARG A 38 1.16 33.60 19.17
N LYS A 39 0.80 32.32 19.17
CA LYS A 39 1.54 31.25 18.48
C LYS A 39 1.57 31.55 16.99
N ILE A 40 2.65 32.20 16.54
CA ILE A 40 2.91 32.47 15.13
C ILE A 40 3.30 31.13 14.51
N ILE A 41 2.35 30.43 13.90
CA ILE A 41 2.69 29.25 13.09
C ILE A 41 3.55 29.76 11.92
N PRO A 42 4.79 29.27 11.75
CA PRO A 42 5.67 29.81 10.73
C PRO A 42 5.08 29.58 9.34
N ASN A 43 5.05 30.65 8.53
CA ASN A 43 4.49 30.72 7.17
C ASN A 43 5.07 29.70 6.17
N TRP A 44 6.08 28.92 6.56
CA TRP A 44 6.66 27.86 5.75
C TRP A 44 5.77 26.60 5.69
N PHE A 45 4.99 26.31 6.73
CA PHE A 45 4.07 25.15 6.73
C PHE A 45 3.07 25.20 5.57
N TRP A 46 2.58 26.38 5.22
CA TRP A 46 1.67 26.57 4.09
C TRP A 46 2.34 26.31 2.74
N LYS A 47 3.63 26.63 2.61
CA LYS A 47 4.40 26.36 1.38
C LYS A 47 4.68 24.87 1.21
N VAL A 48 5.01 24.17 2.30
CA VAL A 48 5.24 22.71 2.28
C VAL A 48 3.94 21.97 1.93
N ALA A 49 2.82 22.38 2.51
CA ALA A 49 1.51 21.79 2.21
C ALA A 49 1.13 21.94 0.73
N ALA A 50 1.38 23.12 0.14
CA ALA A 50 1.09 23.37 -1.28
C ALA A 50 1.95 22.52 -2.23
N VAL A 51 3.24 22.36 -1.94
CA VAL A 51 4.13 21.50 -2.74
C VAL A 51 3.74 20.03 -2.62
N PHE A 52 3.39 19.57 -1.41
CA PHE A 52 2.92 18.21 -1.20
C PHE A 52 1.61 17.94 -1.95
N LEU A 53 0.65 18.87 -1.86
CA LEU A 53 -0.64 18.75 -2.51
C LEU A 53 -0.50 18.77 -4.04
N LEU A 54 0.36 19.64 -4.59
CA LEU A 54 0.71 19.61 -6.02
C LEU A 54 1.38 18.30 -6.41
N GLY A 55 2.33 17.78 -5.63
CA GLY A 55 2.98 16.49 -5.89
C GLY A 55 1.99 15.32 -5.92
N VAL A 56 1.04 15.29 -4.99
CA VAL A 56 -0.03 14.28 -4.95
C VAL A 56 -0.97 14.44 -6.15
N LEU A 57 -1.36 15.67 -6.51
CA LEU A 57 -2.21 15.91 -7.68
C LEU A 57 -1.51 15.57 -9.00
N THR A 58 -0.24 15.93 -9.17
CA THR A 58 0.51 15.58 -10.38
C THR A 58 0.72 14.07 -10.47
N THR A 59 0.99 13.40 -9.34
CA THR A 59 1.09 11.93 -9.30
C THR A 59 -0.26 11.29 -9.65
N TYR A 60 -1.37 11.81 -9.11
CA TYR A 60 -2.71 11.32 -9.39
C TYR A 60 -3.11 11.50 -10.87
N ILE A 61 -2.84 12.69 -11.44
CA ILE A 61 -3.12 12.98 -12.85
C ILE A 61 -2.27 12.10 -13.76
N VAL A 62 -0.97 11.97 -13.48
CA VAL A 62 -0.10 11.06 -14.24
C VAL A 62 -0.61 9.63 -14.13
N MET A 63 -0.99 9.13 -12.95
CA MET A 63 -1.48 7.76 -12.80
C MET A 63 -2.85 7.53 -13.46
N ASN A 64 -3.65 8.59 -13.62
CA ASN A 64 -4.95 8.53 -14.29
C ASN A 64 -4.83 8.67 -15.83
N GLU A 65 -3.88 9.47 -16.32
CA GLU A 65 -3.65 9.68 -17.77
C GLU A 65 -2.67 8.65 -18.36
N THR A 66 -1.67 8.21 -17.60
CA THR A 66 -0.89 6.99 -17.86
C THR A 66 -1.53 5.76 -17.23
N GLY A 67 -2.83 5.84 -16.91
CA GLY A 67 -3.68 4.67 -16.89
C GLY A 67 -3.52 4.03 -18.26
N ILE A 68 -2.57 3.09 -18.34
CA ILE A 68 -2.27 2.22 -19.48
C ILE A 68 -3.64 1.93 -20.06
N GLY A 69 -3.94 2.53 -21.22
CA GLY A 69 -5.25 2.43 -21.82
C GLY A 69 -5.65 0.99 -21.70
N SER A 70 -6.78 0.72 -21.06
CA SER A 70 -7.27 -0.62 -20.80
C SER A 70 -7.50 -1.29 -22.15
N GLN A 71 -6.41 -1.76 -22.75
CA GLN A 71 -6.37 -2.64 -23.88
C GLN A 71 -7.23 -3.78 -23.39
N LYS A 72 -8.41 -3.88 -24.00
CA LYS A 72 -9.33 -4.97 -23.74
C LYS A 72 -8.53 -6.24 -24.01
N VAL A 73 -8.10 -6.93 -22.95
CA VAL A 73 -7.35 -8.17 -23.06
C VAL A 73 -8.27 -9.15 -23.77
N ILE A 74 -7.88 -9.56 -24.97
CA ILE A 74 -8.64 -10.51 -25.76
C ILE A 74 -8.42 -11.87 -25.11
N THR A 75 -9.50 -12.48 -24.64
CA THR A 75 -9.49 -13.82 -24.04
C THR A 75 -10.01 -14.84 -25.04
N LEU A 76 -9.85 -16.13 -24.75
CA LEU A 76 -10.45 -17.18 -25.60
C LEU A 76 -11.99 -17.08 -25.62
N SER A 77 -12.59 -16.52 -24.57
CA SER A 77 -14.02 -16.23 -24.48
C SER A 77 -14.49 -15.15 -25.47
N ASP A 78 -13.61 -14.21 -25.82
CA ASP A 78 -13.88 -13.21 -26.86
C ASP A 78 -13.79 -13.80 -28.28
N VAL A 79 -13.13 -14.96 -28.43
CA VAL A 79 -13.01 -15.68 -29.72
C VAL A 79 -14.23 -16.55 -29.96
N SER A 80 -14.60 -17.39 -29.00
CA SER A 80 -15.84 -18.15 -29.03
C SER A 80 -16.30 -18.54 -27.62
N GLU A 81 -17.62 -18.71 -27.46
CA GLU A 81 -18.21 -19.13 -26.19
C GLU A 81 -17.70 -20.52 -25.74
N GLU A 82 -17.51 -21.44 -26.69
CA GLU A 82 -17.01 -22.79 -26.43
C GLU A 82 -15.57 -22.76 -25.89
N LEU A 83 -14.69 -21.99 -26.52
CA LEU A 83 -13.31 -21.83 -26.08
C LEU A 83 -13.24 -21.15 -24.70
N GLY A 84 -14.13 -20.19 -24.44
CA GLY A 84 -14.24 -19.56 -23.13
C GLY A 84 -14.65 -20.52 -22.02
N LYS A 85 -15.63 -21.40 -22.30
CA LYS A 85 -16.03 -22.46 -21.35
C LYS A 85 -14.89 -23.43 -21.08
N GLN A 86 -14.21 -23.88 -22.14
CA GLN A 86 -13.07 -24.79 -22.01
C GLN A 86 -11.92 -24.16 -21.21
N GLU A 87 -11.58 -22.91 -21.49
CA GLU A 87 -10.57 -22.14 -20.74
C GLU A 87 -10.94 -22.04 -19.25
N ALA A 88 -12.21 -21.74 -18.94
CA ALA A 88 -12.70 -21.64 -17.58
C ALA A 88 -12.63 -22.98 -16.83
N GLU A 89 -13.02 -24.08 -17.48
CA GLU A 89 -12.91 -25.43 -16.92
C GLU A 89 -11.46 -25.78 -16.59
N PHE A 90 -10.54 -25.54 -17.53
CA PHE A 90 -9.12 -25.78 -17.31
C PHE A 90 -8.55 -24.94 -16.16
N LYS A 91 -8.87 -23.64 -16.12
CA LYS A 91 -8.45 -22.74 -15.02
C LYS A 91 -8.94 -23.26 -13.68
N MET A 92 -10.20 -23.69 -13.59
CA MET A 92 -10.77 -24.24 -12.36
C MET A 92 -10.02 -25.52 -11.92
N VAL A 93 -9.74 -26.43 -12.84
CA VAL A 93 -9.00 -27.67 -12.54
C VAL A 93 -7.57 -27.37 -12.10
N ALA A 94 -6.88 -26.49 -12.81
CA ALA A 94 -5.52 -26.10 -12.47
C ALA A 94 -5.45 -25.42 -11.08
N GLU A 95 -6.37 -24.50 -10.79
CA GLU A 95 -6.44 -23.80 -9.50
C GLU A 95 -6.67 -24.78 -8.35
N LYS A 96 -7.63 -25.70 -8.52
CA LYS A 96 -7.90 -26.74 -7.52
C LYS A 96 -6.65 -27.58 -7.23
N LYS A 97 -5.96 -28.05 -8.26
CA LYS A 97 -4.74 -28.85 -8.10
C LYS A 97 -3.62 -28.05 -7.44
N TRP A 98 -3.47 -26.78 -7.81
CA TRP A 98 -2.47 -25.91 -7.20
C TRP A 98 -2.71 -25.74 -5.70
N GLU A 99 -3.95 -25.50 -5.29
CA GLU A 99 -4.28 -25.34 -3.86
C GLU A 99 -4.10 -26.64 -3.06
N GLU A 100 -4.29 -27.81 -3.69
CA GLU A 100 -3.94 -29.12 -3.08
C GLU A 100 -2.42 -29.30 -2.91
N VAL A 101 -1.64 -28.88 -3.90
CA VAL A 101 -0.18 -29.10 -3.97
C VAL A 101 0.63 -28.10 -3.14
N LYS A 102 0.23 -26.84 -3.13
CA LYS A 102 0.90 -25.71 -2.47
C LYS A 102 1.29 -25.97 -0.99
N PRO A 103 0.43 -26.51 -0.11
CA PRO A 103 0.84 -26.81 1.26
C PRO A 103 1.86 -27.96 1.35
N LEU A 104 1.84 -28.90 0.39
CA LEU A 104 2.74 -30.06 0.39
C LEU A 104 4.16 -29.69 -0.05
N ILE A 105 4.27 -28.89 -1.12
CA ILE A 105 5.57 -28.40 -1.63
C ILE A 105 6.25 -27.48 -0.61
N SER A 106 5.48 -26.75 0.21
CA SER A 106 6.03 -25.79 1.17
C SER A 106 6.95 -26.41 2.21
N LYS A 107 6.82 -27.73 2.47
CA LYS A 107 7.69 -28.46 3.40
C LYS A 107 9.06 -28.81 2.79
N ASN A 108 9.12 -29.04 1.47
CA ASN A 108 10.33 -29.55 0.82
C ASN A 108 10.51 -29.01 -0.61
N LYS A 109 10.58 -27.68 -0.74
CA LYS A 109 10.63 -26.98 -2.03
C LYS A 109 11.81 -27.41 -2.92
N GLY A 110 12.94 -27.80 -2.32
CA GLY A 110 14.15 -28.17 -3.06
C GLY A 110 13.95 -29.37 -3.98
N ASP A 111 13.20 -30.38 -3.52
CA ASP A 111 12.95 -31.61 -4.26
C ASP A 111 12.05 -31.40 -5.49
N PHE A 112 11.24 -30.35 -5.46
CA PHE A 112 10.29 -30.00 -6.52
C PHE A 112 10.76 -28.85 -7.42
N GLN A 113 11.95 -28.29 -7.17
CA GLN A 113 12.42 -27.08 -7.86
C GLN A 113 12.44 -27.22 -9.39
N PHE A 114 12.80 -28.39 -9.91
CA PHE A 114 12.77 -28.66 -11.36
C PHE A 114 11.36 -28.48 -11.95
N LEU A 115 10.33 -29.04 -11.30
CA LEU A 115 8.94 -28.96 -11.75
C LEU A 115 8.35 -27.56 -11.56
N LEU A 116 8.77 -26.84 -10.50
CA LEU A 116 8.41 -25.44 -10.30
C LEU A 116 9.01 -24.55 -11.40
N ASN A 117 10.28 -24.78 -11.77
CA ASN A 117 10.92 -24.06 -12.87
C ASN A 117 10.22 -24.36 -14.21
N GLU A 118 9.86 -25.62 -14.47
CA GLU A 118 9.09 -26.00 -15.67
C GLU A 118 7.74 -25.28 -15.72
N LEU A 119 7.08 -25.11 -14.58
CA LEU A 119 5.83 -24.36 -14.48
C LEU A 119 6.04 -22.86 -14.77
N ASP A 120 7.09 -22.25 -14.22
CA ASP A 120 7.42 -20.83 -14.47
C ASP A 120 7.78 -20.56 -15.95
N GLU A 121 8.54 -21.46 -16.57
CA GLU A 121 8.84 -21.41 -18.01
C GLU A 121 7.55 -21.50 -18.83
N LEU A 122 6.66 -22.42 -18.47
CA LEU A 122 5.38 -22.61 -19.12
C LEU A 122 4.47 -21.37 -19.00
N GLU A 123 4.47 -20.70 -17.85
CA GLU A 123 3.75 -19.43 -17.66
C GLU A 123 4.34 -18.28 -18.48
N THR A 124 5.66 -18.27 -18.68
CA THR A 124 6.32 -17.30 -19.56
C THR A 124 5.88 -17.50 -21.01
N ILE A 125 5.80 -18.74 -21.47
CA ILE A 125 5.31 -19.08 -22.81
C ILE A 125 3.85 -18.64 -22.99
N GLN A 126 3.00 -18.86 -21.98
CA GLN A 126 1.60 -18.41 -22.03
C GLN A 126 1.47 -16.90 -22.19
N LYS A 127 2.30 -16.11 -21.50
CA LYS A 127 2.29 -14.65 -21.62
C LYS A 127 2.60 -14.19 -23.04
N ILE A 128 3.53 -14.86 -23.72
CA ILE A 128 3.88 -14.60 -25.11
C ILE A 128 2.66 -14.84 -26.01
N TYR A 129 2.03 -16.02 -25.92
CA TYR A 129 0.86 -16.31 -26.75
C TYR A 129 -0.36 -15.44 -26.42
N GLN A 130 -0.51 -15.04 -25.16
CA GLN A 130 -1.55 -14.10 -24.75
C GLN A 130 -1.30 -12.69 -25.31
N GLN A 131 -0.04 -12.27 -25.40
CA GLN A 131 0.35 -11.04 -26.07
C GLN A 131 0.08 -11.13 -27.58
N ASP A 132 0.47 -12.22 -28.23
CA ASP A 132 0.18 -12.46 -29.64
C ASP A 132 -1.33 -12.43 -29.93
N LEU A 133 -2.14 -13.01 -29.04
CA LEU A 133 -3.61 -12.95 -29.12
C LEU A 133 -4.13 -11.51 -29.07
N ASN A 134 -3.51 -10.65 -28.27
CA ASN A 134 -3.89 -9.25 -28.12
C ASN A 134 -3.42 -8.38 -29.29
N GLU A 135 -2.24 -8.65 -29.85
CA GLU A 135 -1.61 -7.83 -30.89
C GLU A 135 -2.06 -8.24 -32.30
N ILE A 136 -2.04 -9.54 -32.58
CA ILE A 136 -2.28 -10.11 -33.92
C ILE A 136 -3.73 -10.60 -34.04
N GLY A 137 -4.38 -10.91 -32.91
CA GLY A 137 -5.72 -11.47 -32.86
C GLY A 137 -5.72 -13.00 -32.88
N ALA A 138 -6.92 -13.57 -32.83
CA ALA A 138 -7.09 -15.01 -32.74
C ALA A 138 -6.71 -15.72 -34.04
N ASN A 139 -5.81 -16.69 -33.93
CA ASN A 139 -5.54 -17.66 -34.98
C ASN A 139 -5.46 -19.07 -34.37
N GLU A 140 -5.62 -20.11 -35.21
CA GLU A 140 -5.68 -21.51 -34.74
C GLU A 140 -4.43 -21.91 -33.94
N TYR A 141 -3.26 -21.42 -34.35
CA TYR A 141 -2.00 -21.73 -33.68
C TYR A 141 -1.93 -21.14 -32.26
N ILE A 142 -2.30 -19.87 -32.09
CA ILE A 142 -2.34 -19.19 -30.79
C ILE A 142 -3.39 -19.85 -29.89
N ILE A 143 -4.58 -20.13 -30.42
CA ILE A 143 -5.64 -20.80 -29.65
C ILE A 143 -5.15 -22.17 -29.17
N ARG A 144 -4.57 -22.98 -30.06
CA ARG A 144 -4.04 -24.30 -29.71
C ARG A 144 -2.91 -24.20 -28.69
N ALA A 145 -2.01 -23.24 -28.83
CA ALA A 145 -0.92 -23.03 -27.89
C ALA A 145 -1.42 -22.65 -26.49
N LEU A 146 -2.44 -21.80 -26.39
CA LEU A 146 -3.07 -21.43 -25.12
C LEU A 146 -3.80 -22.62 -24.47
N LEU A 147 -4.51 -23.44 -25.25
CA LEU A 147 -5.15 -24.65 -24.73
C LEU A 147 -4.12 -25.71 -24.28
N ASP A 148 -3.08 -25.94 -25.08
CA ASP A 148 -1.98 -26.86 -24.75
C ASP A 148 -1.21 -26.41 -23.50
N TYR A 149 -1.07 -25.09 -23.29
CA TYR A 149 -0.57 -24.54 -22.03
C TYR A 149 -1.38 -25.03 -20.83
N TYR A 150 -2.71 -24.92 -20.89
CA TYR A 150 -3.56 -25.34 -19.79
C TYR A 150 -3.45 -26.84 -19.51
N GLU A 151 -3.46 -27.67 -20.56
CA GLU A 151 -3.27 -29.11 -20.43
C GLU A 151 -1.92 -29.47 -19.79
N LYS A 152 -0.84 -28.81 -20.22
CA LYS A 152 0.50 -29.01 -19.67
C LYS A 152 0.59 -28.55 -18.22
N LYS A 153 0.01 -27.39 -17.88
CA LYS A 153 -0.05 -26.90 -16.50
C LYS A 153 -0.72 -27.91 -15.59
N ILE A 154 -1.86 -28.47 -16.01
CA ILE A 154 -2.56 -29.52 -15.27
C ILE A 154 -1.67 -30.76 -15.10
N LYS A 155 -0.99 -31.23 -16.14
CA LYS A 155 -0.07 -32.39 -16.07
C LYS A 155 1.08 -32.19 -15.10
N ILE A 156 1.70 -31.00 -15.09
CA ILE A 156 2.79 -30.68 -14.15
C ILE A 156 2.25 -30.67 -12.71
N LEU A 157 1.07 -30.07 -12.49
CA LEU A 157 0.43 -30.06 -11.17
C LEU A 157 0.06 -31.46 -10.69
N ASP A 158 -0.43 -32.33 -11.58
CA ASP A 158 -0.68 -33.75 -11.27
C ASP A 158 0.60 -34.47 -10.86
N ARG A 159 1.70 -34.23 -11.57
CA ARG A 159 2.99 -34.81 -11.23
C ARG A 159 3.49 -34.32 -9.87
N LEU A 160 3.37 -33.02 -9.59
CA LEU A 160 3.70 -32.46 -8.27
C LEU A 160 2.87 -33.10 -7.16
N LEU A 161 1.57 -33.29 -7.37
CA LEU A 161 0.68 -33.94 -6.42
C LEU A 161 1.08 -35.39 -6.16
N LEU A 162 1.41 -36.15 -7.21
CA LEU A 162 1.85 -37.53 -7.07
C LEU A 162 3.18 -37.64 -6.31
N GLU A 163 4.17 -36.80 -6.63
CA GLU A 163 5.48 -36.86 -5.99
C GLU A 163 5.40 -36.40 -4.52
N THR A 164 4.60 -35.36 -4.22
CA THR A 164 4.38 -34.92 -2.83
C THR A 164 3.66 -35.97 -1.99
N GLN A 165 2.65 -36.66 -2.54
CA GLN A 165 1.98 -37.77 -1.85
C GLN A 165 2.92 -38.95 -1.59
N LYS A 166 3.78 -39.30 -2.55
CA LYS A 166 4.78 -40.35 -2.35
C LYS A 166 5.74 -40.00 -1.21
N GLN A 167 6.25 -38.78 -1.16
CA GLN A 167 7.15 -38.34 -0.08
C GLN A 167 6.49 -38.44 1.30
N ASN A 168 5.27 -37.91 1.45
CA ASN A 168 4.54 -37.98 2.73
C ASN A 168 4.32 -39.43 3.20
N ASN A 169 3.93 -40.34 2.29
CA ASN A 169 3.70 -41.73 2.63
C ASN A 169 4.99 -42.49 3.05
N HIS A 170 6.14 -42.12 2.48
CA HIS A 170 7.43 -42.70 2.88
C HIS A 170 7.89 -42.16 4.25
N GLU A 171 7.64 -40.88 4.54
CA GLU A 171 7.94 -40.30 5.86
C GLU A 171 7.12 -40.97 6.98
N GLU A 172 5.82 -41.20 6.77
CA GLU A 172 4.94 -41.87 7.75
C GLU A 172 5.42 -43.30 8.09
N GLN A 173 5.95 -44.04 7.11
CA GLN A 173 6.46 -45.41 7.32
C GLN A 173 7.81 -45.48 8.04
N ILE A 174 8.60 -44.41 8.01
CA ILE A 174 9.92 -44.35 8.68
C ILE A 174 9.77 -43.91 10.14
N THR A 175 8.70 -43.21 10.50
CA THR A 175 8.43 -42.71 11.85
C THR A 175 7.64 -43.67 12.76
N LEU A 176 7.23 -44.84 12.27
CA LEU A 176 6.54 -45.90 13.02
C LEU A 176 7.49 -47.06 13.34
#